data_AF-A0A7J8DIS9-F1
#
_entry.id   AF-A0A7J8DIS9-F1
#
_cell.length_a   1.000
_cell.length_b   1.000
_cell.length_c   1.000
_cell.angle_alpha   90.00
_cell.angle_beta   90.00
_cell.angle_gamma   90.00
#
_symmetry.space_group_name_H-M   'P 1'
#
loop_
_entity.id
_entity.type
_entity.pdbx_description
1 polymer ?
#
loop_
_entity_poly.entity_id
_entity_poly.type
_entity_poly.pdbx_seq_one_letter_code
_entity_poly.pdbx_strand_id
1 'polypeptide(L)'
;MIESIENLEDLKGHSVREWVSMAGPRLEIHHRFKNFLRTHVDSHGHNVFKEPLPQEVLKKYIIYAKEKVHPKLNQMDQDKVAKMYSDLRKESMATGSIPITVRHIESMIRMAEAHARIHLRDYVIEDDVNMAIRVMLESFIDTQKFSVMRGMRKTFARYLSFRRDNNELLLFILKQLVAEQVMYQRNRFGAQQDIIEVPEKDLVDKARQINIYNLSAFYDSELFQMNKFSHDLKRKMILQQF
;
A
#
# COMPACT_ATOMS: atom_id res chain seq x y z
N MET A 1 -3.87 -14.66 -24.82
CA MET A 1 -3.15 -13.37 -24.85
C MET A 1 -4.07 -12.31 -25.41
N ILE A 2 -4.38 -11.28 -24.64
CA ILE A 2 -5.16 -10.14 -25.10
C ILE A 2 -4.27 -8.93 -24.81
N GLU A 3 -3.74 -8.29 -25.85
CA GLU A 3 -2.88 -7.10 -25.72
C GLU A 3 -3.60 -6.03 -24.89
N SER A 4 -2.93 -5.46 -23.89
CA SER A 4 -3.42 -4.26 -23.19
C SER A 4 -3.42 -3.10 -24.19
N ILE A 5 -4.59 -2.56 -24.46
CA ILE A 5 -4.74 -1.49 -25.45
C ILE A 5 -4.40 -0.17 -24.78
N GLU A 6 -3.23 0.38 -25.12
CA GLU A 6 -2.75 1.67 -24.58
C GLU A 6 -3.63 2.84 -25.04
N ASN A 7 -4.13 2.78 -26.28
CA ASN A 7 -5.01 3.78 -26.85
C ASN A 7 -6.30 3.15 -27.39
N LEU A 8 -7.41 3.36 -26.68
CA LEU A 8 -8.74 2.86 -27.06
C LEU A 8 -9.35 3.61 -28.27
N GLU A 9 -8.78 4.77 -28.64
CA GLU A 9 -9.24 5.58 -29.78
C GLU A 9 -8.73 5.03 -31.12
N ASP A 10 -7.63 4.26 -31.10
CA ASP A 10 -7.16 3.55 -32.28
C ASP A 10 -7.98 2.29 -32.49
N LEU A 11 -8.97 2.39 -33.38
CA LEU A 11 -9.90 1.33 -33.73
C LEU A 11 -9.26 0.23 -34.61
N LYS A 12 -7.98 0.35 -34.98
CA LYS A 12 -7.24 -0.58 -35.87
C LYS A 12 -8.01 -0.98 -37.14
N GLY A 13 -8.85 -0.07 -37.66
CA GLY A 13 -9.68 -0.29 -38.86
C GLY A 13 -11.01 -1.01 -38.64
N HIS A 14 -11.38 -1.34 -37.39
CA HIS A 14 -12.69 -1.92 -37.05
C HIS A 14 -13.76 -0.85 -36.81
N SER A 15 -15.03 -1.21 -37.00
CA SER A 15 -16.13 -0.35 -36.56
C SER A 15 -16.18 -0.29 -35.03
N VAL A 16 -16.68 0.82 -34.46
CA VAL A 16 -16.79 1.00 -33.00
C VAL A 16 -17.52 -0.18 -32.34
N ARG A 17 -18.59 -0.67 -32.97
CA ARG A 17 -19.40 -1.79 -32.45
C ARG A 17 -18.62 -3.10 -32.42
N GLU A 18 -17.85 -3.39 -33.47
CA GLU A 18 -17.02 -4.59 -33.54
C GLU A 18 -15.84 -4.49 -32.58
N TRP A 19 -15.18 -3.33 -32.55
CA TRP A 19 -14.04 -3.06 -31.67
C TRP A 19 -14.39 -3.27 -30.20
N VAL A 20 -15.48 -2.67 -29.71
CA VAL A 20 -15.91 -2.80 -28.30
C VAL A 20 -16.36 -4.24 -27.96
N SER A 21 -16.72 -5.04 -28.96
CA SER A 21 -17.11 -6.45 -28.78
C SER A 21 -15.91 -7.39 -28.69
N MET A 22 -14.73 -6.96 -29.16
CA MET A 22 -13.50 -7.74 -29.07
C MET A 22 -13.02 -7.85 -27.62
N ALA A 23 -12.43 -8.99 -27.27
CA ALA A 23 -12.06 -9.29 -25.89
C ALA A 23 -11.05 -8.28 -25.30
N GLY A 24 -10.12 -7.75 -26.10
CA GLY A 24 -9.14 -6.72 -25.68
C GLY A 24 -9.74 -5.38 -25.35
N PRO A 25 -10.37 -4.70 -26.31
CA PRO A 25 -11.01 -3.42 -26.06
C PRO A 25 -12.04 -3.55 -24.93
N ARG A 26 -12.81 -4.64 -24.89
CA ARG A 26 -13.80 -4.87 -23.83
C ARG A 26 -13.18 -4.99 -22.43
N LEU A 27 -12.11 -5.76 -22.27
CA LEU A 27 -11.41 -5.90 -20.98
C LEU A 27 -10.74 -4.60 -20.55
N GLU A 28 -10.11 -3.89 -21.49
CA GLU A 28 -9.47 -2.61 -21.23
C GLU A 28 -10.49 -1.53 -20.85
N ILE A 29 -11.62 -1.45 -21.56
CA ILE A 29 -12.76 -0.59 -21.21
C ILE A 29 -13.27 -0.95 -19.82
N HIS A 30 -13.44 -2.23 -19.51
CA HIS A 30 -13.86 -2.67 -18.18
C HIS A 30 -12.88 -2.23 -17.08
N HIS A 31 -11.57 -2.40 -17.29
CA HIS A 31 -10.55 -2.00 -16.31
C HIS A 31 -10.47 -0.49 -16.13
N ARG A 32 -10.47 0.29 -17.22
CA ARG A 32 -10.46 1.75 -17.16
C ARG A 32 -11.71 2.29 -16.51
N PHE A 33 -12.88 1.73 -16.83
CA PHE A 33 -14.13 2.11 -16.20
C PHE A 33 -14.12 1.75 -14.70
N LYS A 34 -13.67 0.55 -14.33
CA LYS A 34 -13.54 0.16 -12.91
C LYS A 34 -12.57 1.05 -12.14
N ASN A 35 -11.45 1.45 -12.75
CA ASN A 35 -10.51 2.39 -12.14
C ASN A 35 -11.11 3.78 -12.00
N PHE A 36 -11.79 4.28 -13.04
CA PHE A 36 -12.54 5.52 -12.99
C PHE A 36 -13.58 5.51 -11.86
N LEU A 37 -14.35 4.43 -11.70
CA LEU A 37 -15.28 4.26 -10.57
C LEU A 37 -14.59 4.20 -9.19
N ARG A 38 -13.27 3.96 -9.11
CA ARG A 38 -12.54 3.90 -7.83
C ARG A 38 -11.77 5.17 -7.51
N THR A 39 -11.39 5.96 -8.52
CA THR A 39 -10.47 7.10 -8.36
C THR A 39 -11.05 8.43 -8.78
N HIS A 40 -12.15 8.45 -9.55
CA HIS A 40 -12.73 9.70 -10.01
C HIS A 40 -13.32 10.50 -8.85
N VAL A 41 -12.81 11.71 -8.71
CA VAL A 41 -13.25 12.69 -7.71
C VAL A 41 -13.97 13.85 -8.39
N ASP A 42 -15.00 14.40 -7.75
CA ASP A 42 -15.66 15.62 -8.20
C ASP A 42 -14.73 16.85 -8.09
N SER A 43 -15.22 18.02 -8.52
CA SER A 43 -14.52 19.31 -8.39
C SER A 43 -14.19 19.71 -6.94
N HIS A 44 -14.73 19.01 -5.95
CA HIS A 44 -14.51 19.21 -4.52
C HIS A 44 -13.65 18.09 -3.90
N GLY A 45 -13.17 17.11 -4.68
CA GLY A 45 -12.32 16.01 -4.22
C GLY A 45 -13.08 14.78 -3.68
N HIS A 46 -14.41 14.69 -3.83
CA HIS A 46 -15.19 13.52 -3.38
C HIS A 46 -15.23 12.42 -4.42
N ASN A 47 -14.92 11.19 -3.99
CA ASN A 47 -14.99 10.01 -4.84
C ASN A 47 -16.46 9.67 -5.17
N VAL A 48 -16.87 9.90 -6.42
CA VAL A 48 -18.29 9.89 -6.83
C VAL A 48 -18.87 8.47 -6.86
N PHE A 49 -18.01 7.47 -7.00
CA PHE A 49 -18.40 6.10 -7.37
C PHE A 49 -17.95 5.01 -6.38
N LYS A 50 -17.02 5.31 -5.47
CA LYS A 50 -16.83 4.49 -4.27
C LYS A 50 -17.99 4.80 -3.35
N GLU A 51 -18.99 3.92 -3.31
CA GLU A 51 -20.19 4.09 -2.48
C GLU A 51 -19.76 4.49 -1.05
N PRO A 52 -19.91 5.77 -0.68
CA PRO A 52 -19.59 6.20 0.66
C PRO A 52 -20.58 5.49 1.59
N LEU A 53 -20.14 5.09 2.79
CA LEU A 53 -21.10 4.70 3.83
C LEU A 53 -22.16 5.79 3.92
N PRO A 54 -23.46 5.48 3.73
CA PRO A 54 -24.50 6.50 3.76
C PRO A 54 -24.40 7.29 5.07
N GLN A 55 -24.52 8.62 4.98
CA GLN A 55 -24.28 9.50 6.12
C GLN A 55 -25.12 9.10 7.35
N GLU A 56 -26.35 8.64 7.12
CA GLU A 56 -27.25 8.17 8.18
C GLU A 56 -26.76 6.90 8.88
N VAL A 57 -26.14 5.97 8.14
CA VAL A 57 -25.54 4.76 8.71
C VAL A 57 -24.31 5.13 9.53
N LEU A 58 -23.43 5.99 9.01
CA LEU A 58 -22.22 6.42 9.70
C LEU A 58 -22.55 7.15 11.02
N LYS A 59 -23.52 8.07 11.01
CA LYS A 59 -23.98 8.77 12.22
C LYS A 59 -24.45 7.79 13.29
N LYS A 60 -25.35 6.88 12.93
CA LYS A 60 -25.88 5.85 13.85
C LYS A 60 -24.75 4.95 14.38
N TYR A 61 -23.80 4.60 13.52
CA TYR A 61 -22.65 3.78 13.87
C TYR A 61 -21.75 4.46 14.90
N ILE A 62 -21.39 5.72 14.68
CA ILE A 62 -20.53 6.49 15.61
C ILE A 62 -21.22 6.62 16.98
N ILE A 63 -22.52 6.92 17.01
CA ILE A 63 -23.30 7.01 18.25
C ILE A 63 -23.29 5.66 18.98
N TYR A 64 -23.65 4.58 18.27
CA TYR A 64 -23.67 3.22 18.83
C TYR A 64 -22.29 2.83 19.40
N ALA A 65 -21.23 2.98 18.62
CA ALA A 65 -19.89 2.61 19.02
C ALA A 65 -19.39 3.44 20.22
N LYS A 66 -19.78 4.72 20.33
CA LYS A 66 -19.42 5.59 21.46
C LYS A 66 -20.17 5.25 22.74
N GLU A 67 -21.43 4.86 22.66
CA GLU A 67 -22.28 4.56 23.83
C GLU A 67 -22.12 3.14 24.34
N LYS A 68 -21.90 2.16 23.46
CA LYS A 68 -21.93 0.74 23.81
C LYS A 68 -20.57 0.11 23.99
N VAL A 69 -19.51 0.68 23.39
CA VAL A 69 -18.19 0.03 23.35
C VAL A 69 -17.17 0.87 24.13
N HIS A 70 -16.63 0.26 25.19
CA HIS A 70 -15.61 0.84 26.05
C HIS A 70 -14.41 -0.11 26.13
N PRO A 71 -13.48 -0.02 25.15
CA PRO A 71 -12.36 -0.94 25.04
C PRO A 71 -11.47 -0.91 26.27
N LYS A 72 -11.01 -2.09 26.72
CA LYS A 72 -10.08 -2.26 27.83
C LYS A 72 -8.67 -2.57 27.32
N LEU A 73 -7.66 -2.14 28.07
CA LEU A 73 -6.24 -2.23 27.70
C LEU A 73 -5.53 -3.49 28.20
N ASN A 74 -6.26 -4.47 28.76
CA ASN A 74 -5.69 -5.58 29.52
C ASN A 74 -4.80 -6.54 28.71
N GLN A 75 -4.86 -6.51 27.38
CA GLN A 75 -4.09 -7.38 26.47
C GLN A 75 -3.02 -6.64 25.68
N MET A 76 -2.71 -5.40 26.06
CA MET A 76 -1.68 -4.60 25.39
C MET A 76 -0.28 -4.97 25.89
N ASP A 77 0.64 -5.17 24.94
CA ASP A 77 2.07 -5.29 25.22
C ASP A 77 2.64 -3.92 25.67
N GLN A 78 2.72 -3.74 26.99
CA GLN A 78 3.24 -2.52 27.60
C GLN A 78 4.75 -2.34 27.34
N ASP A 79 5.49 -3.44 27.27
CA ASP A 79 6.94 -3.43 27.03
C ASP A 79 7.25 -2.91 25.63
N LYS A 80 6.43 -3.28 24.63
CA LYS A 80 6.54 -2.77 23.27
C LYS A 80 6.38 -1.25 23.20
N VAL A 81 5.40 -0.70 23.92
CA VAL A 81 5.17 0.75 23.99
C VAL A 81 6.34 1.45 24.69
N ALA A 82 6.80 0.91 25.82
CA ALA A 82 7.93 1.45 26.58
C ALA A 82 9.23 1.46 25.77
N LYS A 83 9.48 0.40 25.00
CA LYS A 83 10.62 0.29 24.11
C LYS A 83 10.56 1.31 22.98
N MET A 84 9.41 1.42 22.29
CA MET A 84 9.22 2.41 21.23
C MET A 84 9.44 3.83 21.76
N TYR A 85 8.88 4.17 22.92
CA TYR A 85 9.06 5.49 23.54
C TYR A 85 10.52 5.76 23.90
N SER A 86 11.22 4.78 24.48
CA SER A 86 12.63 4.90 24.84
C SER A 86 13.50 5.17 23.60
N ASP A 87 13.30 4.40 22.54
CA ASP A 87 14.01 4.56 21.26
C ASP A 87 13.72 5.95 20.65
N LEU A 88 12.45 6.34 20.61
CA LEU A 88 12.01 7.62 20.05
C LEU A 88 12.52 8.82 20.83
N ARG A 89 12.56 8.72 22.16
CA ARG A 89 13.13 9.76 23.03
C ARG A 89 14.63 9.90 22.82
N LYS A 90 15.35 8.78 22.72
CA LYS A 90 16.80 8.78 22.47
C LYS A 90 17.14 9.46 21.13
N GLU A 91 16.47 9.07 20.06
CA GLU A 91 16.68 9.64 18.72
C GLU A 91 16.32 11.14 18.67
N SER A 92 15.22 11.51 19.33
CA SER A 92 14.77 12.89 19.40
C SER A 92 15.77 13.80 20.13
N MET A 93 16.30 13.35 21.26
CA MET A 93 17.31 14.07 22.04
C MET A 93 18.64 14.16 21.32
N ALA A 94 19.08 13.08 20.66
CA ALA A 94 20.34 13.05 19.91
C ALA A 94 20.35 14.07 18.77
N THR A 95 19.18 14.38 18.20
CA THR A 95 19.08 15.26 17.03
C THR A 95 18.74 16.71 17.38
N GLY A 96 18.56 17.04 18.67
CA GLY A 96 18.15 18.37 19.11
C GLY A 96 16.75 18.77 18.62
N SER A 97 15.89 17.77 18.39
CA SER A 97 14.49 17.95 17.99
C SER A 97 13.58 18.19 19.19
N ILE A 98 12.30 18.51 18.94
CA ILE A 98 11.31 18.65 20.02
C ILE A 98 11.18 17.32 20.77
N PRO A 99 11.40 17.29 22.09
CA PRO A 99 11.41 16.05 22.86
C PRO A 99 10.03 15.41 22.93
N ILE A 100 9.99 14.08 22.81
CA ILE A 100 8.76 13.32 23.00
C ILE A 100 8.32 13.32 24.47
N THR A 101 7.08 13.74 24.72
CA THR A 101 6.47 13.77 26.06
C THR A 101 5.54 12.57 26.30
N VAL A 102 5.18 12.35 27.56
CA VAL A 102 4.20 11.33 27.98
C VAL A 102 2.84 11.55 27.31
N ARG A 103 2.49 12.79 26.96
CA ARG A 103 1.26 13.14 26.23
C ARG A 103 1.15 12.40 24.89
N HIS A 104 2.26 12.13 24.21
CA HIS A 104 2.23 11.39 22.95
C HIS A 104 1.88 9.91 23.15
N ILE A 105 2.31 9.31 24.27
CA ILE A 105 1.91 7.95 24.66
C ILE A 105 0.41 7.91 24.97
N GLU A 106 -0.10 8.88 25.73
CA GLU A 106 -1.54 8.96 26.02
C GLU A 106 -2.37 9.12 24.73
N SER A 107 -1.92 9.97 23.80
CA SER A 107 -2.56 10.12 22.50
C SER A 107 -2.55 8.83 21.69
N MET A 108 -1.45 8.09 21.73
CA MET A 108 -1.34 6.79 21.07
C MET A 108 -2.31 5.76 21.68
N ILE A 109 -2.43 5.69 23.01
CA ILE A 109 -3.39 4.80 23.68
C ILE A 109 -4.82 5.16 23.28
N ARG A 110 -5.17 6.46 23.26
CA ARG A 110 -6.48 6.94 22.79
C ARG A 110 -6.78 6.53 21.34
N MET A 111 -5.77 6.56 20.46
CA MET A 111 -5.91 6.11 19.06
C MET A 111 -6.13 4.61 18.98
N ALA A 112 -5.44 3.81 19.79
CA ALA A 112 -5.63 2.35 19.84
C ALA A 112 -7.05 1.99 20.33
N GLU A 113 -7.55 2.65 21.37
CA GLU A 113 -8.93 2.49 21.83
C GLU A 113 -9.95 2.94 20.78
N ALA A 114 -9.70 4.05 20.08
CA ALA A 114 -10.57 4.49 18.98
C ALA A 114 -10.62 3.46 17.85
N HIS A 115 -9.50 2.81 17.55
CA HIS A 115 -9.45 1.73 16.56
C HIS A 115 -10.17 0.46 17.05
N ALA A 116 -10.07 0.10 18.33
CA ALA A 116 -10.90 -0.99 18.88
C ALA A 116 -12.40 -0.66 18.81
N ARG A 117 -12.78 0.60 19.10
CA ARG A 117 -14.16 1.10 19.07
C ARG A 117 -14.78 1.05 17.68
N ILE A 118 -14.05 1.43 16.63
CA ILE A 118 -14.58 1.35 15.25
C ILE A 118 -14.79 -0.10 14.80
N HIS A 119 -14.11 -1.07 15.41
CA HIS A 119 -14.32 -2.50 15.17
C HIS A 119 -15.29 -3.14 16.16
N LEU A 120 -15.96 -2.35 17.02
CA LEU A 120 -16.86 -2.79 18.07
C LEU A 120 -16.25 -3.84 19.02
N ARG A 121 -14.94 -3.73 19.29
CA ARG A 121 -14.23 -4.65 20.18
C ARG A 121 -14.11 -4.06 21.59
N ASP A 122 -14.35 -4.90 22.58
CA ASP A 122 -14.19 -4.57 24.00
C ASP A 122 -12.74 -4.62 24.50
N TYR A 123 -11.82 -5.07 23.65
CA TYR A 123 -10.41 -5.21 23.99
C TYR A 123 -9.55 -4.66 22.86
N VAL A 124 -8.49 -3.94 23.25
CA VAL A 124 -7.46 -3.47 22.33
C VAL A 124 -6.51 -4.63 22.02
N ILE A 125 -6.28 -4.89 20.73
CA ILE A 125 -5.33 -5.91 20.27
C ILE A 125 -4.03 -5.29 19.79
N GLU A 126 -3.01 -6.12 19.57
CA GLU A 126 -1.69 -5.67 19.12
C GLU A 126 -1.74 -4.89 17.79
N ASP A 127 -2.62 -5.27 16.86
CA ASP A 127 -2.79 -4.56 15.58
C ASP A 127 -3.24 -3.10 15.75
N ASP A 128 -4.04 -2.82 16.78
CA ASP A 128 -4.55 -1.47 17.07
C ASP A 128 -3.42 -0.59 17.58
N VAL A 129 -2.56 -1.17 18.41
CA VAL A 129 -1.38 -0.53 18.95
C VAL A 129 -0.37 -0.29 17.83
N ASN A 130 -0.15 -1.25 16.95
CA ASN A 130 0.72 -1.10 15.78
C ASN A 130 0.25 0.02 14.86
N MET A 131 -1.07 0.11 14.63
CA MET A 131 -1.68 1.19 13.86
C MET A 131 -1.49 2.54 14.55
N ALA A 132 -1.75 2.63 15.86
CA ALA A 132 -1.59 3.85 16.63
C ALA A 132 -0.13 4.34 16.69
N ILE A 133 0.83 3.42 16.86
CA ILE A 133 2.27 3.69 16.79
C ILE A 133 2.61 4.30 15.43
N ARG A 134 2.14 3.67 14.35
CA ARG A 134 2.40 4.15 12.98
C ARG A 134 1.87 5.57 12.78
N VAL A 135 0.62 5.84 13.13
CA VAL A 135 0.00 7.17 12.95
C VAL A 135 0.72 8.23 13.78
N MET A 136 1.06 7.92 15.03
CA MET A 136 1.81 8.83 15.91
C MET A 136 3.19 9.15 15.34
N LEU A 137 3.92 8.11 14.90
CA LEU A 137 5.25 8.27 14.31
C LEU A 137 5.21 9.05 13.00
N GLU A 138 4.26 8.77 12.10
CA GLU A 138 4.08 9.52 10.85
C GLU A 138 3.88 11.01 11.15
N SER A 139 2.92 11.34 12.03
CA SER A 139 2.66 12.72 12.41
C SER A 139 3.86 13.40 13.07
N PHE A 140 4.62 12.70 13.91
CA PHE A 140 5.75 13.29 14.63
C PHE A 140 6.99 13.46 13.73
N ILE A 141 7.25 12.51 12.83
CA ILE A 141 8.40 12.52 11.93
C ILE A 141 8.25 13.63 10.89
N ASP A 142 7.03 13.87 10.41
CA ASP A 142 6.74 14.90 9.39
C ASP A 142 6.92 16.33 9.93
N THR A 143 6.85 16.53 11.25
CA THR A 143 7.12 17.83 11.87
C THR A 143 8.62 18.10 12.07
N GLN A 144 9.49 17.13 11.78
CA GLN A 144 10.94 17.28 11.98
C GLN A 144 11.65 17.91 10.79
N LYS A 145 12.84 18.46 11.02
CA LYS A 145 13.73 18.94 9.96
C LYS A 145 14.04 17.81 8.97
N PHE A 146 14.19 18.14 7.69
CA PHE A 146 14.35 17.16 6.60
C PHE A 146 15.46 16.12 6.83
N SER A 147 16.64 16.54 7.31
CA SER A 147 17.77 15.64 7.61
C SER A 147 17.44 14.64 8.72
N VAL A 148 16.72 15.10 9.74
CA VAL A 148 16.29 14.33 10.92
C VAL A 148 15.19 13.35 10.54
N MET A 149 14.20 13.84 9.79
CA MET A 149 13.10 13.05 9.25
C MET A 149 13.64 11.82 8.50
N ARG A 150 14.64 11.99 7.64
CA ARG A 150 15.25 10.87 6.88
C ARG A 150 15.91 9.84 7.81
N GLY A 151 16.64 10.29 8.83
CA GLY A 151 17.24 9.42 9.84
C GLY A 151 16.18 8.65 10.62
N MET A 152 15.17 9.34 11.14
CA MET A 152 14.08 8.74 11.91
C MET A 152 13.25 7.76 11.09
N ARG A 153 12.95 8.07 9.82
CA ARG A 153 12.24 7.14 8.91
C ARG A 153 13.02 5.83 8.74
N LYS A 154 14.35 5.90 8.71
CA LYS A 154 15.22 4.70 8.63
C LYS A 154 15.19 3.91 9.93
N THR A 155 15.34 4.57 11.08
CA THR A 155 15.34 3.92 12.41
C THR A 155 13.99 3.26 12.71
N PHE A 156 12.88 3.93 12.38
CA PHE A 156 11.52 3.46 12.69
C PHE A 156 10.82 2.78 11.50
N ALA A 157 11.55 2.41 10.44
CA ALA A 157 10.98 1.82 9.22
C ALA A 157 10.09 0.58 9.49
N ARG A 158 10.44 -0.23 10.49
CA ARG A 158 9.65 -1.41 10.88
C ARG A 158 8.25 -1.05 11.36
N TYR A 159 8.09 0.05 12.09
CA TYR A 159 6.78 0.49 12.57
C TYR A 159 5.99 1.21 11.47
N LEU A 160 6.68 2.00 10.64
CA LEU A 160 6.07 2.77 9.54
C LEU A 160 5.57 1.88 8.37
N SER A 161 6.14 0.69 8.20
CA SER A 161 5.74 -0.25 7.15
C SER A 161 4.50 -1.08 7.51
N PHE A 162 3.99 -0.99 8.74
CA PHE A 162 2.85 -1.77 9.18
C PHE A 162 1.58 -1.48 8.37
N ARG A 163 0.96 -2.52 7.79
CA ARG A 163 -0.24 -2.46 6.93
C ARG A 163 -0.15 -1.40 5.82
N ARG A 164 1.05 -1.07 5.35
CA ARG A 164 1.21 -0.20 4.20
C ARG A 164 1.00 -1.06 2.96
N ASP A 165 -0.06 -0.75 2.20
CA ASP A 165 -0.35 -1.46 0.97
C ASP A 165 0.63 -0.99 -0.11
N ASN A 166 1.78 -1.67 -0.15
CA ASN A 166 2.83 -1.38 -1.10
C ASN A 166 2.67 -2.20 -2.39
N ASN A 167 1.64 -3.05 -2.47
CA ASN A 167 1.51 -4.04 -3.53
C ASN A 167 1.29 -3.38 -4.90
N GLU A 168 0.47 -2.32 -4.96
CA GLU A 168 0.26 -1.58 -6.21
C GLU A 168 1.55 -0.89 -6.69
N LEU A 169 2.33 -0.33 -5.76
CA LEU A 169 3.61 0.33 -6.08
C LEU A 169 4.68 -0.68 -6.52
N LEU A 170 4.79 -1.82 -5.84
CA LEU A 170 5.70 -2.90 -6.21
C LEU A 170 5.32 -3.51 -7.56
N LEU A 171 4.01 -3.65 -7.82
CA LEU A 171 3.51 -4.10 -9.12
C LEU A 171 3.86 -3.12 -10.23
N PHE A 172 3.72 -1.81 -9.99
CA PHE A 172 4.10 -0.78 -10.96
C PHE A 172 5.59 -0.87 -11.31
N ILE A 173 6.47 -0.98 -10.31
CA ILE A 173 7.91 -1.12 -10.50
C ILE A 173 8.25 -2.40 -11.25
N LEU A 174 7.61 -3.52 -10.89
CA LEU A 174 7.83 -4.80 -11.56
C LEU A 174 7.40 -4.74 -13.03
N LYS A 175 6.24 -4.16 -13.34
CA LYS A 175 5.79 -3.97 -14.72
C LYS A 175 6.77 -3.13 -15.54
N GLN A 176 7.36 -2.09 -14.94
CA GLN A 176 8.38 -1.29 -15.60
C GLN A 176 9.64 -2.11 -15.90
N LEU A 177 10.14 -2.90 -14.95
CA LEU A 177 11.29 -3.80 -15.15
C LEU A 177 11.04 -4.82 -16.27
N VAL A 178 9.84 -5.37 -16.31
CA VAL A 178 9.43 -6.33 -17.36
C VAL A 178 9.42 -5.65 -18.72
N ALA A 179 8.84 -4.45 -18.83
CA ALA A 179 8.81 -3.70 -20.08
C ALA A 179 10.23 -3.36 -20.59
N GLU A 180 11.13 -2.94 -19.70
CA GLU A 180 12.54 -2.70 -20.02
C GLU A 180 13.21 -3.98 -20.56
N GLN A 181 12.95 -5.13 -19.93
CA GLN A 181 13.48 -6.43 -20.34
C GLN A 181 12.94 -6.90 -21.70
N VAL A 182 11.64 -6.68 -21.97
CA VAL A 182 11.02 -6.97 -23.28
C VAL A 182 11.68 -6.15 -24.37
N MET A 183 11.85 -4.84 -24.16
CA MET A 183 12.48 -3.96 -25.13
C MET A 183 13.92 -4.40 -25.43
N TYR A 184 14.67 -4.76 -24.39
CA TYR A 184 16.03 -5.28 -24.54
C TYR A 184 16.07 -6.56 -25.39
N GLN A 185 15.22 -7.53 -25.09
CA GLN A 185 15.19 -8.80 -25.82
C GLN A 185 14.70 -8.63 -27.26
N ARG A 186 13.69 -7.78 -27.50
CA ARG A 186 13.18 -7.50 -28.84
C ARG A 186 14.23 -6.84 -29.72
N ASN A 187 14.96 -5.86 -29.20
CA ASN A 187 16.02 -5.18 -29.96
C ASN A 187 17.22 -6.08 -30.25
N ARG A 188 17.49 -7.08 -29.39
CA ARG A 188 18.63 -7.99 -29.55
C ARG A 188 18.34 -9.22 -30.39
N PHE A 189 17.16 -9.84 -30.22
CA PHE A 189 16.83 -11.15 -30.79
C PHE A 189 15.66 -11.10 -31.80
N GLY A 190 14.93 -9.98 -31.91
CA GLY A 190 13.84 -9.80 -32.86
C GLY A 190 12.58 -10.63 -32.61
N ALA A 191 12.67 -11.69 -31.78
CA ALA A 191 11.57 -12.59 -31.45
C ALA A 191 10.90 -12.21 -30.12
N GLN A 192 9.58 -12.33 -30.09
CA GLN A 192 8.78 -12.15 -28.87
C GLN A 192 8.77 -13.48 -28.11
N GLN A 193 9.29 -13.48 -26.88
CA GLN A 193 9.27 -14.67 -26.01
C GLN A 193 7.94 -14.74 -25.26
N ASP A 194 7.36 -15.94 -25.14
CA ASP A 194 6.12 -16.18 -24.40
C ASP A 194 6.27 -16.01 -22.88
N ILE A 195 7.52 -16.14 -22.38
CA ILE A 195 7.87 -16.02 -20.97
C ILE A 195 9.03 -15.05 -20.85
N ILE A 196 8.87 -14.01 -20.03
CA ILE A 196 9.97 -13.10 -19.68
C ILE A 196 10.49 -13.48 -18.31
N GLU A 197 11.81 -13.61 -18.19
CA GLU A 197 12.48 -13.77 -16.92
C GLU A 197 13.10 -12.43 -16.48
N VAL A 198 12.69 -11.94 -15.32
CA VAL A 198 13.26 -10.76 -14.65
C VAL A 198 13.98 -11.21 -13.38
N PRO A 199 15.26 -10.82 -13.16
CA PRO A 199 15.96 -11.13 -11.92
C PRO A 199 15.27 -10.53 -10.70
N GLU A 200 15.07 -11.34 -9.65
CA GLU A 200 14.47 -10.86 -8.39
C GLU A 200 15.28 -9.70 -7.78
N LYS A 201 16.61 -9.74 -7.94
CA LYS A 201 17.52 -8.74 -7.42
C LYS A 201 17.14 -7.32 -7.86
N ASP A 202 16.72 -7.15 -9.11
CA ASP A 202 16.40 -5.84 -9.68
C ASP A 202 15.17 -5.23 -9.02
N LEU A 203 14.16 -6.06 -8.75
CA LEU A 203 12.97 -5.64 -8.01
C LEU A 203 13.32 -5.30 -6.56
N VAL A 204 14.15 -6.12 -5.90
CA VAL A 204 14.59 -5.88 -4.52
C VAL A 204 15.40 -4.58 -4.41
N ASP A 205 16.29 -4.31 -5.36
CA ASP A 205 17.12 -3.11 -5.33
C ASP A 205 16.28 -1.84 -5.57
N LYS A 206 15.30 -1.87 -6.48
CA LYS A 206 14.34 -0.76 -6.64
C LYS A 206 13.41 -0.62 -5.43
N ALA A 207 12.95 -1.72 -4.84
CA ALA A 207 12.13 -1.71 -3.63
C ALA A 207 12.88 -1.10 -2.43
N ARG A 208 14.17 -1.38 -2.28
CA ARG A 208 15.02 -0.78 -1.23
C ARG A 208 15.14 0.74 -1.36
N GLN A 209 15.16 1.27 -2.58
CA GLN A 209 15.23 2.72 -2.81
C GLN A 209 13.99 3.45 -2.26
N ILE A 210 12.83 2.78 -2.28
CA ILE A 210 11.58 3.29 -1.70
C ILE A 210 11.33 2.82 -0.26
N ASN A 211 12.37 2.31 0.41
CA ASN A 211 12.35 1.79 1.78
C ASN A 211 11.39 0.60 2.00
N ILE A 212 11.19 -0.23 0.97
CA ILE A 212 10.51 -1.51 1.08
C ILE A 212 11.56 -2.62 1.12
N TYR A 213 11.57 -3.36 2.23
CA TYR A 213 12.56 -4.43 2.46
C TYR A 213 11.96 -5.83 2.43
N ASN A 214 10.64 -5.95 2.62
CA ASN A 214 9.93 -7.22 2.61
C ASN A 214 9.00 -7.30 1.39
N LEU A 215 9.26 -8.27 0.51
CA LEU A 215 8.46 -8.54 -0.69
C LEU A 215 7.65 -9.84 -0.60
N SER A 216 7.75 -10.61 0.50
CA SER A 216 7.03 -11.88 0.67
C SER A 216 5.52 -11.70 0.51
N ALA A 217 4.94 -10.74 1.24
CA ALA A 217 3.53 -10.40 1.16
C ALA A 217 3.08 -9.93 -0.23
N PHE A 218 4.01 -9.43 -1.06
CA PHE A 218 3.72 -9.04 -2.43
C PHE A 218 3.67 -10.26 -3.37
N TYR A 219 4.60 -11.20 -3.24
CA TYR A 219 4.59 -12.45 -4.03
C TYR A 219 3.37 -13.33 -3.72
N ASP A 220 2.90 -13.32 -2.48
CA ASP A 220 1.70 -14.03 -2.06
C ASP A 220 0.39 -13.30 -2.42
N SER A 221 0.47 -12.07 -2.93
CA SER A 221 -0.72 -11.24 -3.20
C SER A 221 -1.49 -11.71 -4.45
N GLU A 222 -2.82 -11.61 -4.39
CA GLU A 222 -3.67 -11.86 -5.57
C GLU A 222 -3.33 -10.92 -6.74
N LEU A 223 -2.87 -9.69 -6.46
CA LEU A 223 -2.44 -8.74 -7.47
C LEU A 223 -1.26 -9.26 -8.31
N PHE A 224 -0.30 -9.95 -7.69
CA PHE A 224 0.84 -10.55 -8.38
C PHE A 224 0.40 -11.69 -9.31
N GLN A 225 -0.46 -12.59 -8.81
CA GLN A 225 -0.96 -13.74 -9.57
C GLN A 225 -1.93 -13.33 -10.69
N MET A 226 -2.84 -12.38 -10.45
CA MET A 226 -3.77 -11.87 -11.46
C MET A 226 -3.06 -11.24 -12.66
N ASN A 227 -1.87 -10.67 -12.44
CA ASN A 227 -1.05 -10.12 -13.50
C ASN A 227 -0.15 -11.17 -14.17
N LYS A 228 -0.33 -12.47 -13.89
CA LYS A 228 0.41 -13.61 -14.45
C LYS A 228 1.90 -13.63 -14.12
N PHE A 229 2.26 -13.08 -12.96
CA PHE A 229 3.60 -13.23 -12.42
C PHE A 229 3.72 -14.51 -11.59
N SER A 230 4.88 -15.16 -11.68
CA SER A 230 5.28 -16.27 -10.83
C SER A 230 6.67 -16.03 -10.28
N HIS A 231 6.90 -16.36 -9.00
CA HIS A 231 8.21 -16.25 -8.36
C HIS A 231 8.86 -17.63 -8.25
N ASP A 232 10.05 -17.79 -8.82
CA ASP A 232 10.86 -18.99 -8.69
C ASP A 232 11.96 -18.79 -7.63
N LEU A 233 11.74 -19.36 -6.45
CA LEU A 233 12.66 -19.32 -5.31
C LEU A 233 14.01 -19.99 -5.58
N LYS A 234 14.07 -21.00 -6.47
CA LYS A 234 15.31 -21.73 -6.76
C LYS A 234 16.20 -20.93 -7.70
N ARG A 235 15.61 -20.35 -8.75
CA ARG A 235 16.35 -19.57 -9.76
C ARG A 235 16.50 -18.09 -9.38
N LYS A 236 15.76 -17.59 -8.38
CA LYS A 236 15.66 -16.16 -8.00
C LYS A 236 15.22 -15.29 -9.18
N MET A 237 14.25 -15.79 -9.92
CA MET A 237 13.68 -15.12 -11.10
C MET A 237 12.19 -14.89 -10.88
N ILE A 238 11.72 -13.77 -11.40
CA ILE A 238 10.31 -13.44 -11.53
C ILE A 238 9.94 -13.70 -12.99
N LEU A 239 9.00 -14.59 -13.20
CA LEU A 239 8.52 -15.00 -14.51
C LEU A 239 7.22 -14.28 -14.81
N GLN A 240 7.14 -13.64 -15.98
CA GLN A 240 5.89 -13.11 -16.51
C GLN A 240 5.44 -13.97 -17.68
N GLN A 241 4.22 -14.50 -17.61
CA GLN A 241 3.57 -15.19 -18.72
C GLN A 241 2.55 -14.27 -19.38
N PHE A 242 2.46 -14.25 -20.72
CA PHE A 242 1.49 -13.42 -21.44
C PHE A 242 0.17 -14.14 -21.78
#